data_AF-A0A931Z0Y4-F1
#
_entry.id   AF-A0A931Z0Y4-F1
#
_cell.length_a   1.000
_cell.length_b   1.000
_cell.length_c   1.000
_cell.angle_alpha   90.00
_cell.angle_beta   90.00
_cell.angle_gamma   90.00
#
_symmetry.space_group_name_H-M   'P 1'
#
loop_
_entity.id
_entity.type
_entity.pdbx_description
1 polymer ?
#
loop_
_entity_poly.entity_id
_entity_poly.type
_entity_poly.pdbx_seq_one_letter_code
_entity_poly.pdbx_strand_id
1 'polypeptide(L)'
;MSEPTPDPAARVQDQLLHAHEQIYAAVRQLEHARDLVELLESLQHFRRLIVAHFDDEETPGGFFDVVRTRSSRHLAVLERLGKDHGTFLDDLDGVAARARACLAGPVAEILKQGVQLAWRLRDHEARENRLLIDAMYTDSGEGD
;
A
#
# COMPACT_ATOMS: atom_id res chain seq x y z
N MET A 1 41.78 28.91 -1.40
CA MET A 1 41.30 28.28 -2.65
C MET A 1 39.92 27.73 -2.34
N SER A 2 38.86 28.42 -2.77
CA SER A 2 37.50 27.91 -2.61
C SER A 2 37.29 26.81 -3.64
N GLU A 3 36.83 25.63 -3.20
CA GLU A 3 36.43 24.56 -4.11
C GLU A 3 35.33 25.07 -5.06
N PRO A 4 35.37 24.70 -6.35
CA PRO A 4 34.30 25.05 -7.27
C PRO A 4 33.00 24.41 -6.79
N THR A 5 31.99 25.24 -6.53
CA THR A 5 30.64 24.77 -6.21
C THR A 5 30.13 23.93 -7.39
N PRO A 6 29.62 22.70 -7.16
CA PRO A 6 29.15 21.85 -8.25
C PRO A 6 28.05 22.54 -9.07
N ASP A 7 28.03 22.29 -10.39
CA ASP A 7 26.98 22.81 -11.28
C ASP A 7 25.60 22.42 -10.70
N PRO A 8 24.70 23.39 -10.45
CA PRO A 8 23.37 23.11 -9.92
C PRO A 8 22.62 22.04 -10.72
N ALA A 9 22.83 21.94 -12.05
CA ALA A 9 22.19 20.88 -12.83
C ALA A 9 22.79 19.49 -12.59
N ALA A 10 24.10 19.39 -12.31
CA ALA A 10 24.73 18.12 -11.97
C ALA A 10 24.21 17.60 -10.62
N ARG A 11 24.02 18.51 -9.64
CA ARG A 11 23.43 18.16 -8.35
C ARG A 11 21.99 17.68 -8.48
N VAL A 12 21.16 18.40 -9.26
CA VAL A 12 19.76 17.99 -9.51
C VAL A 12 19.73 16.65 -10.22
N GLN A 13 20.61 16.41 -11.19
CA GLN A 13 20.70 15.13 -11.89
C GLN A 13 21.03 13.96 -10.95
N ASP A 14 22.03 14.11 -10.08
CA ASP A 14 22.41 13.05 -9.13
C ASP A 14 21.29 12.75 -8.12
N GLN A 15 20.62 13.78 -7.61
CA GLN A 15 19.46 13.64 -6.72
C GLN A 15 18.31 12.91 -7.41
N LEU A 16 18.03 13.26 -8.67
CA LEU A 16 16.97 12.66 -9.48
C LEU A 16 17.22 11.18 -9.76
N LEU A 17 18.46 10.81 -10.10
CA LEU A 17 18.84 9.42 -10.32
C LEU A 17 18.65 8.57 -9.06
N HIS A 18 19.09 9.08 -7.90
CA HIS A 18 18.90 8.37 -6.65
C HIS A 18 17.42 8.23 -6.26
N ALA A 19 16.62 9.30 -6.46
CA ALA A 19 15.18 9.24 -6.24
C ALA A 19 14.52 8.19 -7.16
N HIS A 20 14.91 8.14 -8.43
CA HIS A 20 14.39 7.16 -9.40
C HIS A 20 14.72 5.72 -8.99
N GLU A 21 15.92 5.44 -8.51
CA GLU A 21 16.27 4.10 -7.97
C GLU A 21 15.34 3.67 -6.83
N GLN A 22 15.06 4.58 -5.88
CA GLN A 22 14.15 4.33 -4.77
C GLN A 22 12.71 4.12 -5.24
N ILE A 23 12.26 4.93 -6.20
CA ILE A 23 10.94 4.82 -6.83
C ILE A 23 10.79 3.46 -7.52
N TYR A 24 11.77 3.03 -8.32
CA TYR A 24 11.72 1.71 -8.97
C TYR A 24 11.67 0.56 -7.98
N ALA A 25 12.43 0.65 -6.88
CA ALA A 25 12.37 -0.34 -5.83
C ALA A 25 10.97 -0.41 -5.19
N ALA A 26 10.34 0.73 -4.92
CA ALA A 26 8.99 0.81 -4.37
C ALA A 26 7.92 0.34 -5.37
N VAL A 27 8.06 0.62 -6.66
CA VAL A 27 7.19 0.06 -7.73
C VAL A 27 7.27 -1.45 -7.74
N ARG A 28 8.47 -2.03 -7.64
CA ARG A 28 8.59 -3.49 -7.56
C ARG A 28 7.90 -4.07 -6.33
N GLN A 29 7.93 -3.38 -5.19
CA GLN A 29 7.19 -3.82 -4.01
C GLN A 29 5.67 -3.83 -4.28
N LEU A 30 5.14 -2.80 -4.95
CA LEU A 30 3.74 -2.74 -5.36
C LEU A 30 3.36 -3.91 -6.29
N GLU A 31 4.19 -4.22 -7.28
CA GLU A 31 3.95 -5.29 -8.24
C GLU A 31 3.93 -6.69 -7.59
N HIS A 32 4.61 -6.86 -6.47
CA HIS A 32 4.77 -8.15 -5.79
C HIS A 32 3.91 -8.29 -4.52
N ALA A 33 3.06 -7.31 -4.20
CA ALA A 33 2.15 -7.40 -3.06
C ALA A 33 1.17 -8.57 -3.24
N ARG A 34 1.05 -9.43 -2.22
CA ARG A 34 0.29 -10.70 -2.32
C ARG A 34 -1.11 -10.62 -1.73
N ASP A 35 -1.35 -9.61 -0.89
CA ASP A 35 -2.65 -9.35 -0.30
C ASP A 35 -2.91 -7.85 -0.14
N LEU A 36 -4.14 -7.51 0.28
CA LEU A 36 -4.58 -6.13 0.42
C LEU A 36 -3.85 -5.36 1.54
N VAL A 37 -3.29 -6.05 2.54
CA VAL A 37 -2.54 -5.41 3.63
C VAL A 37 -1.15 -5.05 3.12
N GLU A 38 -0.42 -6.01 2.53
CA GLU A 38 0.87 -5.78 1.89
C GLU A 38 0.78 -4.70 0.80
N LEU A 39 -0.30 -4.70 0.00
CA LEU A 39 -0.56 -3.70 -1.01
C LEU A 39 -0.73 -2.30 -0.40
N LEU A 40 -1.50 -2.16 0.69
CA LEU A 40 -1.72 -0.86 1.33
C LEU A 40 -0.45 -0.27 1.93
N GLU A 41 0.37 -1.10 2.58
CA GLU A 41 1.67 -0.68 3.12
C GLU A 41 2.60 -0.20 2.00
N SER A 42 2.64 -0.96 0.90
CA SER A 42 3.43 -0.63 -0.29
C SER A 42 2.94 0.66 -0.96
N LEU A 43 1.63 0.87 -1.11
CA LEU A 43 1.02 2.10 -1.64
C LEU A 43 1.36 3.31 -0.77
N GLN A 44 1.28 3.16 0.55
CA GLN A 44 1.63 4.24 1.48
C GLN A 44 3.13 4.59 1.41
N HIS A 45 3.99 3.59 1.30
CA HIS A 45 5.42 3.81 1.13
C HIS A 45 5.73 4.53 -0.19
N PHE A 46 5.21 4.01 -1.30
CA PHE A 46 5.37 4.61 -2.62
C PHE A 46 4.85 6.05 -2.67
N ARG A 47 3.68 6.31 -2.08
CA ARG A 47 3.11 7.65 -1.98
C ARG A 47 4.05 8.66 -1.33
N ARG A 48 4.70 8.29 -0.22
CA ARG A 48 5.63 9.19 0.47
C ARG A 48 6.83 9.54 -0.39
N LEU A 49 7.35 8.57 -1.13
CA LEU A 49 8.50 8.78 -2.02
C LEU A 49 8.12 9.65 -3.22
N ILE A 50 7.03 9.34 -3.88
CA ILE A 50 6.66 10.02 -5.14
C ILE A 50 6.21 11.46 -4.90
N VAL A 51 5.54 11.75 -3.78
CA VAL A 51 5.20 13.13 -3.41
C VAL A 51 6.45 13.97 -3.19
N ALA A 52 7.41 13.47 -2.40
CA ALA A 52 8.66 14.18 -2.17
C ALA A 52 9.43 14.40 -3.49
N HIS A 53 9.45 13.40 -4.36
CA HIS A 53 10.08 13.51 -5.67
C HIS A 53 9.42 14.56 -6.56
N PHE A 54 8.09 14.58 -6.67
CA PHE A 54 7.36 15.58 -7.45
C PHE A 54 7.54 16.99 -6.87
N ASP A 55 7.51 17.14 -5.54
CA ASP A 55 7.76 18.41 -4.88
C ASP A 55 9.18 18.94 -5.22
N ASP A 56 10.20 18.08 -5.21
CA ASP A 56 11.58 18.44 -5.59
C ASP A 56 11.72 18.81 -7.08
N GLU A 57 10.92 18.20 -7.97
CA GLU A 57 10.92 18.54 -9.40
C GLU A 57 10.24 19.88 -9.69
N GLU A 58 9.16 20.19 -8.97
CA GLU A 58 8.27 21.33 -9.21
C GLU A 58 8.61 22.58 -8.40
N THR A 59 9.36 22.45 -7.30
CA THR A 59 9.77 23.59 -6.46
C THR A 59 10.67 24.57 -7.22
N PRO A 60 10.69 25.87 -6.84
CA PRO A 60 11.62 26.83 -7.44
C PRO A 60 13.08 26.37 -7.35
N GLY A 61 13.77 26.39 -8.50
CA GLY A 61 15.13 25.86 -8.64
C GLY A 61 15.22 24.33 -8.77
N GLY A 62 14.09 23.63 -8.78
CA GLY A 62 13.96 22.20 -9.05
C GLY A 62 14.17 21.83 -10.52
N PHE A 63 13.91 20.56 -10.84
CA PHE A 63 14.15 20.01 -12.17
C PHE A 63 13.42 20.81 -13.27
N PHE A 64 12.15 21.16 -13.07
CA PHE A 64 11.37 21.89 -14.08
C PHE A 64 11.96 23.27 -14.39
N ASP A 65 12.45 23.97 -13.36
CA ASP A 65 13.10 25.26 -13.52
C ASP A 65 14.44 25.15 -14.24
N VAL A 66 15.26 24.15 -13.91
CA VAL A 66 16.54 23.89 -14.59
C VAL A 66 16.33 23.59 -16.08
N VAL A 67 15.32 22.78 -16.43
CA VAL A 67 15.01 22.48 -17.83
C VAL A 67 14.46 23.72 -18.55
N ARG A 68 13.55 24.46 -17.91
CA ARG A 68 12.95 25.69 -18.46
C ARG A 68 13.99 26.76 -18.80
N THR A 69 14.99 26.94 -17.93
CA THR A 69 16.06 27.93 -18.14
C THR A 69 17.04 27.51 -19.24
N ARG A 70 17.24 26.21 -19.45
CA ARG A 70 18.19 25.69 -20.45
C ARG A 70 17.58 25.47 -21.84
N SER A 71 16.27 25.20 -21.94
CA SER A 71 15.63 24.95 -23.24
C SER A 71 14.12 25.21 -23.21
N SER A 72 13.68 26.24 -23.92
CA SER A 72 12.26 26.59 -24.10
C SER A 72 11.49 25.58 -24.96
N ARG A 73 12.17 24.66 -25.66
CA ARG A 73 11.52 23.63 -26.50
C ARG A 73 10.73 22.62 -25.66
N HIS A 74 11.07 22.46 -24.38
CA HIS A 74 10.48 21.43 -23.52
C HIS A 74 9.30 21.92 -22.66
N LEU A 75 8.87 23.19 -22.78
CA LEU A 75 7.84 23.76 -21.91
C LEU A 75 6.51 23.01 -21.95
N ALA A 76 6.05 22.63 -23.16
CA ALA A 76 4.83 21.85 -23.31
C ALA A 76 4.95 20.44 -22.68
N VAL A 77 6.14 19.86 -22.67
CA VAL A 77 6.41 18.57 -22.04
C VAL A 77 6.39 18.71 -20.52
N LEU A 78 7.02 19.75 -19.96
CA LEU A 78 7.01 20.02 -18.52
C LEU A 78 5.59 20.27 -17.99
N GLU A 79 4.77 21.04 -18.72
CA GLU A 79 3.36 21.25 -18.35
C GLU A 79 2.57 19.92 -18.36
N ARG A 80 2.87 19.05 -19.32
CA ARG A 80 2.25 17.73 -19.37
C ARG A 80 2.68 16.85 -18.20
N LEU A 81 3.97 16.83 -17.86
CA LEU A 81 4.50 16.05 -16.73
C LEU A 81 3.84 16.48 -15.41
N GLY A 82 3.72 17.77 -15.13
CA GLY A 82 3.03 18.24 -13.92
C GLY A 82 1.55 17.80 -13.86
N LYS A 83 0.85 17.75 -15.00
CA LYS A 83 -0.52 17.19 -15.06
C LYS A 83 -0.53 15.68 -14.81
N ASP A 84 0.44 14.97 -15.37
CA ASP A 84 0.59 13.54 -15.17
C ASP A 84 0.89 13.23 -13.68
N HIS A 85 1.71 14.05 -12.99
CA HIS A 85 1.98 13.92 -11.55
C HIS A 85 0.69 13.94 -10.72
N GLY A 86 -0.17 14.95 -10.94
CA GLY A 86 -1.46 15.04 -10.25
C GLY A 86 -2.35 13.82 -10.51
N THR A 87 -2.42 13.38 -11.77
CA THR A 87 -3.20 12.19 -12.16
C THR A 87 -2.67 10.93 -11.47
N PHE A 88 -1.35 10.75 -11.40
CA PHE A 88 -0.73 9.62 -10.71
C PHE A 88 -1.04 9.60 -9.22
N LEU A 89 -1.02 10.76 -8.55
CA LEU A 89 -1.35 10.86 -7.13
C LEU A 89 -2.83 10.52 -6.87
N ASP A 90 -3.73 11.01 -7.72
CA ASP A 90 -5.16 10.70 -7.63
C ASP A 90 -5.43 9.20 -7.84
N ASP A 91 -4.79 8.59 -8.83
CA ASP A 91 -4.89 7.14 -9.07
C ASP A 91 -4.38 6.33 -7.88
N LEU A 92 -3.24 6.73 -7.31
CA LEU A 92 -2.63 6.08 -6.16
C LEU A 92 -3.54 6.14 -4.93
N ASP A 93 -4.07 7.32 -4.62
CA ASP A 93 -4.99 7.52 -3.50
C ASP A 93 -6.32 6.78 -3.74
N GLY A 94 -6.79 6.73 -4.98
CA GLY A 94 -7.96 5.96 -5.38
C GLY A 94 -7.78 4.45 -5.16
N VAL A 95 -6.64 3.88 -5.55
CA VAL A 95 -6.33 2.46 -5.29
C VAL A 95 -6.27 2.19 -3.79
N ALA A 96 -5.57 3.04 -3.02
CA ALA A 96 -5.45 2.88 -1.58
C ALA A 96 -6.81 2.97 -0.86
N ALA A 97 -7.68 3.89 -1.27
CA ALA A 97 -9.03 4.01 -0.72
C ALA A 97 -9.87 2.75 -0.97
N ARG A 98 -9.82 2.21 -2.20
CA ARG A 98 -10.53 0.96 -2.55
C ARG A 98 -10.01 -0.24 -1.75
N ALA A 99 -8.70 -0.38 -1.60
CA ALA A 99 -8.12 -1.47 -0.82
C ALA A 99 -8.54 -1.41 0.67
N ARG A 100 -8.57 -0.21 1.27
CA ARG A 100 -9.10 -0.01 2.63
C ARG A 100 -10.58 -0.38 2.73
N ALA A 101 -11.39 0.03 1.76
CA ALA A 101 -12.81 -0.29 1.74
C ALA A 101 -13.05 -1.81 1.64
N CYS A 102 -12.25 -2.52 0.84
CA CYS A 102 -12.31 -3.98 0.76
C CYS A 102 -11.97 -4.66 2.09
N LEU A 103 -10.91 -4.21 2.77
CA LEU A 103 -10.53 -4.74 4.08
C LEU A 103 -11.61 -4.51 5.14
N ALA A 104 -12.15 -3.30 5.20
CA ALA A 104 -13.16 -2.92 6.19
C ALA A 104 -14.57 -3.47 5.89
N GLY A 105 -14.84 -3.84 4.63
CA GLY A 105 -16.14 -4.36 4.19
C GLY A 105 -16.11 -5.87 3.97
N PRO A 106 -16.04 -6.34 2.72
CA PRO A 106 -16.20 -7.76 2.38
C PRO A 106 -15.22 -8.68 3.10
N VAL A 107 -13.95 -8.28 3.28
CA VAL A 107 -12.96 -9.12 3.98
C VAL A 107 -13.32 -9.25 5.46
N ALA A 108 -13.64 -8.15 6.13
CA ALA A 108 -14.07 -8.17 7.54
C ALA A 108 -15.31 -9.06 7.75
N GLU A 109 -16.26 -9.03 6.81
CA GLU A 109 -17.46 -9.86 6.89
C GLU A 109 -17.13 -11.36 6.75
N ILE A 110 -16.26 -11.74 5.82
CA ILE A 110 -15.81 -13.14 5.67
C ILE A 110 -15.12 -13.62 6.96
N LEU A 111 -14.25 -12.80 7.54
CA LEU A 111 -13.55 -13.12 8.79
C LEU A 111 -14.55 -13.34 9.93
N LYS A 112 -15.56 -12.48 10.05
CA LYS A 112 -16.64 -12.61 11.04
C LYS A 112 -17.42 -13.91 10.86
N GLN A 113 -17.76 -14.26 9.63
CA GLN A 113 -18.45 -15.52 9.31
C GLN A 113 -17.61 -16.75 9.69
N GLY A 114 -16.30 -16.71 9.45
CA GLY A 114 -15.37 -17.76 9.88
C GLY A 114 -15.36 -17.96 11.40
N VAL A 115 -15.34 -16.87 12.17
CA VAL A 115 -15.42 -16.92 13.64
C VAL A 115 -16.75 -17.51 14.11
N GLN A 116 -17.86 -17.10 13.51
CA GLN A 116 -19.19 -17.62 13.84
C GLN A 116 -19.30 -19.12 13.54
N LEU A 117 -18.78 -19.56 12.41
CA LEU A 117 -18.75 -20.98 12.04
C LEU A 117 -17.95 -21.79 13.07
N ALA A 118 -16.75 -21.33 13.43
CA ALA A 118 -15.91 -21.99 14.42
C ALA A 118 -16.56 -22.05 15.81
N TRP A 119 -17.34 -21.04 16.18
CA TRP A 119 -18.11 -21.06 17.42
C TRP A 119 -19.25 -22.08 17.37
N ARG A 120 -20.04 -22.09 16.28
CA ARG A 120 -21.14 -23.04 16.08
C ARG A 120 -20.66 -24.49 16.12
N LEU A 121 -19.50 -24.77 15.51
CA LEU A 121 -18.90 -26.10 15.53
C LEU A 121 -18.51 -26.50 16.96
N ARG A 122 -17.82 -25.64 17.71
CA ARG A 122 -17.45 -25.93 19.11
C ARG A 122 -18.67 -26.18 20.01
N ASP A 123 -19.74 -25.41 19.82
CA ASP A 123 -21.00 -25.56 20.54
C ASP A 123 -21.72 -26.87 20.16
N HIS A 124 -21.68 -27.26 18.90
CA HIS A 124 -22.17 -28.56 18.44
C HIS A 124 -21.42 -29.73 19.09
N GLU A 125 -20.09 -29.76 18.98
CA GLU A 125 -19.23 -30.78 19.59
C GLU A 125 -19.46 -30.89 21.11
N ALA A 126 -19.60 -29.74 21.80
CA ALA A 126 -19.88 -29.73 23.23
C ALA A 126 -21.24 -30.35 23.59
N ARG A 127 -22.26 -30.17 22.74
CA ARG A 127 -23.57 -30.82 22.93
C ARG A 127 -23.49 -32.32 22.68
N GLU A 128 -22.82 -32.75 21.63
CA GLU A 128 -22.64 -34.18 21.33
C GLU A 128 -21.89 -34.90 22.46
N ASN A 129 -20.81 -34.30 22.96
CA ASN A 129 -20.08 -34.86 24.09
C ASN A 129 -20.92 -34.98 25.35
N ARG A 130 -21.78 -33.99 25.65
CA ARG A 130 -22.71 -34.08 26.80
C ARG A 130 -23.69 -35.23 26.62
N LEU A 131 -24.28 -35.37 25.43
CA LEU A 131 -25.21 -36.47 25.14
C LEU A 131 -24.55 -37.84 25.27
N LEU A 132 -23.30 -37.98 24.80
CA LEU A 132 -22.54 -39.23 24.93
C LEU A 132 -22.25 -39.56 26.39
N ILE A 133 -21.82 -38.58 27.19
CA ILE A 133 -21.60 -38.72 28.63
C ILE A 133 -22.90 -39.15 29.31
N ASP A 134 -24.00 -38.42 29.10
CA ASP A 134 -25.29 -38.72 29.70
C ASP A 134 -25.75 -40.15 29.36
N ALA A 135 -25.63 -40.58 28.10
CA ALA A 135 -25.97 -41.94 27.69
C ALA A 135 -25.16 -43.02 28.43
N MET A 136 -23.85 -42.83 28.57
CA MET A 136 -22.96 -43.80 29.23
C MET A 136 -23.23 -43.92 30.74
N TYR A 137 -23.60 -42.83 31.41
CA TYR A 137 -23.87 -42.85 32.85
C TYR A 137 -25.31 -43.25 33.20
N THR A 138 -26.25 -43.14 32.25
CA THR A 138 -27.64 -43.58 32.46
C THR A 138 -27.80 -45.11 32.33
N ASP A 139 -26.96 -45.76 31.51
CA ASP A 139 -26.98 -47.22 31.30
C ASP A 139 -26.34 -48.03 32.45
N SER A 140 -25.68 -47.35 33.41
CA SER A 140 -25.02 -47.99 34.56
C SER A 140 -25.91 -48.09 35.81
N GLY A 141 -27.19 -47.71 35.73
CA GLY A 141 -28.11 -47.56 36.87
C GLY A 141 -29.23 -48.60 37.00
N GLU A 142 -29.43 -49.49 36.03
CA GLU A 142 -30.41 -50.59 36.14
C GLU A 142 -29.75 -51.83 36.74
N GLY A 143 -29.64 -51.83 38.06
CA GLY A 143 -29.18 -52.96 38.85
C GLY A 143 -29.76 -52.91 40.26
N ASP A 144 -31.07 -53.15 40.38
CA ASP A 144 -31.71 -53.88 41.49
C ASP A 144 -33.15 -54.29 41.11
#